data_AF-A0A9D6G0K3-F1
#
_entry.id   AF-A0A9D6G0K3-F1
#
_cell.length_a   1.000
_cell.length_b   1.000
_cell.length_c   1.000
_cell.angle_alpha   90.00
_cell.angle_beta   90.00
_cell.angle_gamma   90.00
#
_symmetry.space_group_name_H-M   'P 1'
#
loop_
_entity.id
_entity.type
_entity.pdbx_description
1 polymer ?
#
loop_
_entity_poly.entity_id
_entity_poly.type
_entity_poly.pdbx_seq_one_letter_code
_entity_poly.pdbx_strand_id
1 'polypeptide(L)' 'MAPLPKKKYAKSRQGKRRSHLHIDRPSLNLCPQCHQPKL' A
#
# COMPACT_ATOMS: atom_id res chain seq x y z
N MET A 1 -18.13 26.12 7.58
CA MET A 1 -17.66 25.66 6.23
C MET A 1 -16.24 25.14 6.37
N ALA A 2 -15.94 23.94 5.85
CA ALA A 2 -14.57 23.39 5.89
C ALA A 2 -13.66 24.08 4.85
N PRO A 3 -12.34 24.18 5.08
CA PRO A 3 -11.42 24.78 4.12
C PRO A 3 -11.38 23.98 2.83
N LEU A 4 -11.53 24.67 1.70
CA LEU A 4 -11.49 24.07 0.36
C LEU A 4 -10.12 24.27 -0.29
N PRO A 5 -9.65 23.30 -1.10
CA PRO A 5 -8.41 23.47 -1.85
C PRO A 5 -8.56 24.58 -2.89
N LYS A 6 -7.63 25.55 -2.89
CA LYS A 6 -7.63 26.66 -3.84
C LYS A 6 -7.31 26.25 -5.27
N LYS A 7 -6.53 25.17 -5.46
CA LYS A 7 -6.10 24.65 -6.76
C LYS A 7 -6.03 23.12 -6.74
N LYS A 8 -6.17 22.51 -7.92
CA LYS A 8 -5.91 21.08 -8.13
C LYS A 8 -4.43 20.76 -7.92
N TYR A 9 -4.12 19.69 -7.20
CA TYR A 9 -2.75 19.22 -7.04
C TYR A 9 -2.19 18.63 -8.34
N ALA A 10 -0.91 18.89 -8.60
CA ALA A 10 -0.18 18.26 -9.69
C ALA A 10 -0.14 16.73 -9.53
N LYS A 11 -0.13 16.00 -10.65
CA LYS A 11 -0.07 14.53 -10.67
C LYS A 11 1.19 14.00 -9.98
N SER A 12 2.32 14.69 -10.11
CA SER A 12 3.57 14.36 -9.42
C SER A 12 3.43 14.38 -7.89
N ARG A 13 2.70 15.36 -7.33
CA ARG A 13 2.45 15.45 -5.89
C ARG A 13 1.51 14.35 -5.41
N GLN A 14 0.50 13.99 -6.21
CA GLN A 14 -0.37 12.84 -5.91
C GLN A 14 0.44 11.53 -5.87
N GLY A 15 1.35 11.32 -6.84
CA GLY A 15 2.23 10.15 -6.88
C GLY A 15 3.14 10.07 -5.66
N LYS A 16 3.85 11.16 -5.33
CA LYS A 16 4.70 11.26 -4.14
C LYS A 16 3.93 10.98 -2.84
N ARG A 17 2.69 11.44 -2.71
CA ARG A 17 1.88 11.13 -1.52
C ARG A 17 1.50 9.65 -1.43
N ARG A 18 1.31 8.97 -2.57
CA ARG A 18 0.87 7.57 -2.63
C ARG A 18 2.01 6.55 -2.58
N SER A 19 3.29 6.97 -2.62
CA SER A 19 4.43 6.04 -2.60
C SER A 19 4.50 5.17 -1.34
N HIS A 20 3.91 5.64 -0.24
CA HIS A 20 3.88 4.92 1.03
C HIS A 20 2.70 3.97 1.19
N LEU A 21 1.77 3.92 0.23
CA LEU A 21 0.56 3.10 0.29
C LEU A 21 0.72 1.76 -0.43
N HIS A 22 1.93 1.19 -0.44
CA HIS A 22 2.13 -0.15 -0.97
C HIS A 22 1.57 -1.19 0.00
N ILE A 23 1.11 -2.30 -0.55
CA ILE A 23 0.63 -3.43 0.25
C ILE A 23 1.81 -4.38 0.43
N ASP A 24 2.12 -4.72 1.68
CA ASP A 24 3.13 -5.71 1.99
C ASP A 24 2.62 -7.12 1.73
N ARG A 25 3.51 -7.97 1.21
CA ARG A 25 3.19 -9.38 1.01
C ARG A 25 3.14 -10.08 2.37
N PRO A 26 2.18 -10.98 2.60
CA PRO A 26 2.18 -11.77 3.82
C PRO A 26 3.40 -12.68 3.86
N SER A 27 3.96 -12.90 5.05
CA SER A 27 4.98 -13.91 5.27
C SER A 27 4.36 -15.30 5.12
N LEU A 28 4.84 -16.07 4.15
CA LEU A 28 4.43 -17.46 3.96
C LEU A 28 5.47 -18.37 4.60
N ASN A 29 5.02 -19.27 5.46
CA ASN A 29 5.83 -20.34 6.03
C ASN A 29 5.50 -21.66 5.34
N LEU A 30 6.47 -22.57 5.26
CA LEU A 30 6.20 -23.92 4.76
C LEU A 30 5.71 -24.79 5.90
N CYS A 31 4.59 -25.50 5.68
CA CYS A 31 4.12 -26.50 6.64
C CYS A 31 5.10 -27.68 6.72
N PRO A 32 5.54 -28.11 7.91
CA PRO A 32 6.52 -29.20 8.05
C PRO A 32 5.99 -30.59 7.67
N GLN A 33 4.66 -30.77 7.61
CA GLN A 33 4.04 -32.08 7.35
C GLN A 33 3.68 -32.29 5.87
N CYS A 34 3.30 -31.22 5.17
CA CYS A 34 2.86 -31.30 3.77
C CYS A 34 3.66 -30.41 2.81
N HIS A 35 4.64 -29.64 3.31
CA HIS A 35 5.45 -28.68 2.56
C HIS A 35 4.66 -27.66 1.73
N GLN A 36 3.40 -27.42 2.09
CA GLN A 36 2.56 -26.42 1.44
C GLN A 36 2.78 -25.04 2.06
N PRO A 37 2.70 -23.95 1.26
CA PRO A 37 2.74 -22.60 1.78
C PRO A 37 1.52 -22.34 2.66
N LYS A 38 1.77 -22.01 3.91
CA LYS A 38 0.77 -21.61 4.90
C LYS A 38 1.11 -20.19 5.37
N LEU A 39 0.09 -19.41 5.69
CA LEU A 39 0.26 -18.17 6.43
C LEU A 39 0.61 -18.51 7.89
#